data_AF-A0A0M9F566-F1
#
_entry.id   AF-A0A0M9F566-F1
#
_cell.length_a   1.000
_cell.length_b   1.000
_cell.length_c   1.000
_cell.angle_alpha   90.00
_cell.angle_beta   90.00
_cell.angle_gamma   90.00
#
_symmetry.space_group_name_H-M   'P 1'
#
loop_
_entity.id
_entity.type
_entity.pdbx_description
1 polymer ?
#
loop_
_entity_poly.entity_id
_entity_poly.type
_entity_poly.pdbx_seq_one_letter_code
_entity_poly.pdbx_strand_id
1 'polypeptide(L)'
;MASSSATSLRQGSSGASSRHSHPHSTSLSRHSNSNSSRSRSFTHQDVDPNAPSISIDTLVNHLLVAKRSLSSMTLVLRANEIANAARQSHEDVAILAAQAGFLRESILDQTTILARVRRSLQGTYDWGKRDFKKLIRSMDLVDGGLENTMEMLRETSVEGVFRPEGEERRSLLDFIDEGGVHGVREAMKKSIQELQVIQQSFDGDLLRFDTDIRNLKKIITDTPILSHDDTHFPTFELLEGLVDHSANMAQLLVSLTHHFDMCVTAIRTTEGGVALARRRAAEATQSQGNDGVSISGVIAEQESNVSDLEPKTAKDRAEMLKVVVQDAGEVDDVVQEIQERLTAMEQDYLVLQEQHEISKQAYSNMLEAYAVLGEIGDRLADYLAAEGDFKSRWDMEKESVFSKLQEMQQLKEFYERYASAYDSLILEVERRRAVDDRVKSIWRKAQENVDKLLDADRASRETFRQDVGEYLPTDLWAGMQGSTKKWTVVPDGEGEDDVQGPALRKSVVEAARERLGRVERRQ
;
A
#
# COMPACT_ATOMS: atom_id res chain seq x y z
N MET A 1 19.49 32.96 -21.66
CA MET A 1 20.69 32.48 -20.93
C MET A 1 20.70 30.97 -21.12
N ALA A 2 21.42 30.36 -22.07
CA ALA A 2 22.82 30.48 -22.51
C ALA A 2 23.76 29.53 -21.73
N SER A 3 24.58 28.78 -22.49
CA SER A 3 25.59 27.77 -22.10
C SER A 3 25.02 26.41 -21.62
N SER A 4 25.33 25.23 -22.17
CA SER A 4 26.58 24.64 -22.75
C SER A 4 27.65 24.31 -21.68
N SER A 5 28.53 23.30 -21.78
CA SER A 5 28.64 22.04 -22.57
C SER A 5 29.91 21.28 -22.09
N ALA A 6 30.13 20.04 -22.57
CA ALA A 6 31.43 19.38 -22.78
C ALA A 6 32.24 18.76 -21.61
N THR A 7 32.15 17.43 -21.51
CA THR A 7 33.21 16.42 -21.79
C THR A 7 34.72 16.76 -21.65
N SER A 8 35.45 15.90 -20.92
CA SER A 8 36.84 15.42 -21.20
C SER A 8 37.08 14.14 -20.34
N LEU A 9 37.62 12.98 -20.76
CA LEU A 9 38.89 12.63 -21.43
C LEU A 9 40.12 13.19 -20.66
N ARG A 10 41.24 12.50 -20.40
CA ARG A 10 41.84 11.26 -20.95
C ARG A 10 42.95 10.78 -19.97
N GLN A 11 43.34 9.50 -19.97
CA GLN A 11 44.68 8.90 -20.30
C GLN A 11 45.09 7.99 -19.12
N GLY A 12 45.79 6.85 -19.27
CA GLY A 12 46.49 6.25 -20.41
C GLY A 12 47.81 5.62 -19.94
N SER A 13 48.34 4.67 -20.74
CA SER A 13 49.66 4.00 -20.61
C SER A 13 49.80 2.98 -19.45
N SER A 14 50.57 1.87 -19.50
CA SER A 14 51.09 0.98 -20.57
C SER A 14 51.68 -0.30 -19.92
N GLY A 15 51.87 -1.40 -20.67
CA GLY A 15 52.91 -2.39 -20.34
C GLY A 15 52.50 -3.87 -20.42
N ALA A 16 53.12 -4.62 -21.34
CA ALA A 16 52.98 -6.07 -21.47
C ALA A 16 54.04 -6.83 -20.67
N SER A 17 53.76 -8.09 -20.29
CA SER A 17 54.68 -9.21 -20.57
C SER A 17 54.06 -10.58 -20.29
N SER A 18 54.43 -11.53 -21.15
CA SER A 18 54.16 -12.96 -20.99
C SER A 18 54.96 -13.58 -19.85
N ARG A 19 54.38 -14.54 -19.10
CA ARG A 19 55.09 -15.75 -18.64
C ARG A 19 54.15 -16.84 -18.12
N HIS A 20 54.55 -18.08 -18.36
CA HIS A 20 53.92 -19.33 -17.90
C HIS A 20 53.63 -19.37 -16.40
N SER A 21 52.51 -19.99 -16.02
CA SER A 21 52.45 -20.99 -14.94
C SER A 21 51.28 -21.95 -15.17
N HIS A 22 51.52 -23.26 -15.07
CA HIS A 22 50.44 -24.23 -14.95
C HIS A 22 49.82 -24.16 -13.54
N PRO A 23 48.56 -24.59 -13.40
CA PRO A 23 48.15 -25.43 -12.30
C PRO A 23 47.69 -26.80 -12.81
N HIS A 24 48.32 -27.86 -12.31
CA HIS A 24 47.74 -29.20 -12.34
C HIS A 24 46.52 -29.24 -11.40
N SER A 25 45.41 -29.81 -11.86
CA SER A 25 44.49 -30.57 -10.99
C SER A 25 43.67 -31.56 -11.82
N THR A 26 44.01 -32.82 -11.63
CA THR A 26 43.34 -34.06 -12.02
C THR A 26 41.82 -34.02 -12.08
N SER A 27 41.25 -34.22 -13.28
CA SER A 27 39.90 -34.73 -13.48
C SER A 27 39.97 -36.23 -13.85
N LEU A 28 39.32 -37.09 -13.06
CA LEU A 28 39.28 -38.54 -13.27
C LEU A 28 38.29 -38.91 -14.38
N SER A 29 38.78 -39.04 -15.62
CA SER A 29 38.01 -39.58 -16.73
C SER A 29 37.80 -41.08 -16.55
N ARG A 30 36.55 -41.51 -16.32
CA ARG A 30 36.19 -42.95 -16.29
C ARG A 30 36.36 -43.58 -17.67
N HIS A 31 36.76 -44.84 -17.69
CA HIS A 31 37.19 -45.55 -18.89
C HIS A 31 36.07 -45.83 -19.90
N SER A 32 36.04 -45.09 -21.00
CA SER A 32 35.46 -45.55 -22.26
C SER A 32 36.43 -46.55 -22.89
N ASN A 33 36.09 -47.84 -22.87
CA ASN A 33 37.01 -48.90 -23.29
C ASN A 33 37.06 -49.01 -24.82
N SER A 34 37.84 -48.15 -25.49
CA SER A 34 38.04 -48.15 -26.93
C SER A 34 38.78 -49.43 -27.38
N ASN A 35 38.01 -50.47 -27.68
CA ASN A 35 38.58 -51.78 -27.98
C ASN A 35 39.34 -51.74 -29.32
N SER A 36 40.60 -52.15 -29.30
CA SER A 36 41.54 -51.95 -30.40
C SER A 36 41.08 -52.65 -31.68
N SER A 37 41.10 -51.93 -32.81
CA SER A 37 40.93 -52.48 -34.16
C SER A 37 42.10 -53.40 -34.54
N ARG A 38 42.09 -54.63 -34.01
CA ARG A 38 43.04 -55.68 -34.39
C ARG A 38 42.68 -56.21 -35.77
N SER A 39 43.33 -55.68 -36.80
CA SER A 39 43.39 -56.27 -38.14
C SER A 39 43.99 -57.68 -38.08
N ARG A 40 43.15 -58.68 -37.84
CA ARG A 40 43.52 -60.10 -37.97
C ARG A 40 43.44 -60.50 -39.43
N SER A 41 44.61 -60.53 -40.08
CA SER A 41 44.84 -61.31 -41.28
C SER A 41 44.52 -62.79 -40.98
N PHE A 42 43.33 -63.25 -41.35
CA PHE A 42 43.00 -64.67 -41.30
C PHE A 42 43.65 -65.38 -42.48
N THR A 43 44.75 -66.08 -42.19
CA THR A 43 45.32 -67.10 -43.07
C THR A 43 44.28 -68.17 -43.39
N HIS A 44 44.22 -68.59 -44.65
CA HIS A 44 43.50 -69.82 -45.04
C HIS A 44 43.94 -70.97 -44.13
N GLN A 45 42.98 -71.55 -43.40
CA GLN A 45 43.16 -72.76 -42.63
C GLN A 45 41.90 -73.60 -42.76
N ASP A 46 42.08 -74.91 -42.87
CA ASP A 46 41.10 -75.82 -43.46
C ASP A 46 39.78 -75.92 -42.68
N VAL A 47 38.70 -76.11 -43.43
CA VAL A 47 37.36 -76.35 -42.88
C VAL A 47 37.27 -77.81 -42.45
N ASP A 48 37.17 -78.05 -41.14
CA ASP A 48 36.77 -79.35 -40.61
C ASP A 48 35.30 -79.63 -40.99
N PRO A 49 34.99 -80.70 -41.75
CA PRO A 49 33.63 -80.97 -42.22
C PRO A 49 32.66 -81.44 -41.12
N ASN A 50 33.11 -81.60 -39.88
CA ASN A 50 32.28 -81.99 -38.72
C ASN A 50 31.97 -80.81 -37.76
N ALA A 51 31.69 -79.63 -38.29
CA ALA A 51 31.03 -78.59 -37.50
C ALA A 51 29.63 -79.10 -37.03
N PRO A 52 29.25 -78.93 -35.75
CA PRO A 52 28.02 -79.52 -35.22
C PRO A 52 26.79 -78.95 -35.95
N SER A 53 26.02 -79.83 -36.58
CA SER A 53 24.75 -79.48 -37.21
C SER A 53 23.77 -78.99 -36.14
N ILE A 54 23.51 -77.69 -36.11
CA ILE A 54 22.53 -77.08 -35.20
C ILE A 54 21.17 -77.73 -35.45
N SER A 55 20.51 -78.18 -34.38
CA SER A 55 19.24 -78.91 -34.54
C SER A 55 18.14 -77.98 -35.01
N ILE A 56 17.23 -78.49 -35.86
CA ILE A 56 16.09 -77.72 -36.37
C ILE A 56 15.18 -77.27 -35.22
N ASP A 57 15.05 -78.09 -34.19
CA ASP A 57 14.37 -77.74 -32.93
C ASP A 57 14.98 -76.52 -32.23
N THR A 58 16.30 -76.43 -32.19
CA THR A 58 17.04 -75.29 -31.61
C THR A 58 16.73 -74.00 -32.39
N LEU A 59 16.80 -74.04 -33.73
CA LEU A 59 16.47 -72.88 -34.57
C LEU A 59 15.02 -72.42 -34.41
N VAL A 60 14.07 -73.37 -34.37
CA VAL A 60 12.65 -73.06 -34.15
C VAL A 60 12.40 -72.45 -32.77
N ASN A 61 13.11 -72.90 -31.74
CA ASN A 61 13.03 -72.29 -30.42
C ASN A 61 13.61 -70.86 -30.42
N HIS A 62 14.74 -70.62 -31.10
CA HIS A 62 15.30 -69.26 -31.24
C HIS A 62 14.33 -68.33 -31.99
N LEU A 63 13.66 -68.78 -33.06
CA LEU A 63 12.61 -68.00 -33.73
C LEU A 63 11.44 -67.66 -32.79
N LEU A 64 11.02 -68.59 -31.93
CA LEU A 64 9.94 -68.32 -30.97
C LEU A 64 10.36 -67.30 -29.89
N VAL A 65 11.62 -67.34 -29.44
CA VAL A 65 12.19 -66.35 -28.52
C VAL A 65 12.32 -64.98 -29.21
N ALA A 66 12.90 -64.93 -30.40
CA ALA A 66 13.01 -63.72 -31.21
C ALA A 66 11.63 -63.11 -31.54
N LYS A 67 10.61 -63.95 -31.79
CA LYS A 67 9.23 -63.46 -31.97
C LYS A 67 8.67 -62.85 -30.68
N ARG A 68 8.93 -63.45 -29.52
CA ARG A 68 8.49 -62.92 -28.22
C ARG A 68 9.21 -61.61 -27.88
N SER A 69 10.50 -61.48 -28.17
CA SER A 69 11.25 -60.25 -27.89
C SER A 69 10.76 -59.06 -28.71
N LEU A 70 10.17 -59.26 -29.90
CA LEU A 70 9.51 -58.19 -30.65
C LEU A 70 8.30 -57.55 -29.94
N SER A 71 7.73 -58.18 -28.91
CA SER A 71 6.71 -57.52 -28.07
C SER A 71 7.25 -56.26 -27.35
N SER A 72 8.57 -56.15 -27.21
CA SER A 72 9.27 -54.94 -26.73
C SER A 72 9.01 -53.70 -27.60
N MET A 73 8.50 -53.84 -28.83
CA MET A 73 8.00 -52.73 -29.64
C MET A 73 7.03 -51.84 -28.86
N THR A 74 6.19 -52.41 -28.00
CA THR A 74 5.26 -51.66 -27.14
C THR A 74 5.99 -50.76 -26.12
N LEU A 75 7.12 -51.21 -25.59
CA LEU A 75 7.98 -50.46 -24.67
C LEU A 75 8.68 -49.31 -25.39
N VAL A 76 9.15 -49.54 -26.62
CA VAL A 76 9.82 -48.51 -27.44
C VAL A 76 8.82 -47.43 -27.93
N LEU A 77 7.60 -47.82 -28.29
CA LEU A 77 6.54 -46.86 -28.59
C LEU A 77 6.25 -45.95 -27.38
N ARG A 78 6.12 -46.55 -26.19
CA ARG A 78 5.91 -45.80 -24.94
C ARG A 78 7.09 -44.87 -24.58
N ALA A 79 8.32 -45.30 -24.80
CA ALA A 79 9.50 -44.44 -24.65
C ALA A 79 9.46 -43.23 -25.60
N ASN A 80 9.09 -43.43 -26.87
CA ASN A 80 8.91 -42.34 -27.82
C ASN A 80 7.75 -41.40 -27.41
N GLU A 81 6.64 -41.93 -26.87
CA GLU A 81 5.56 -41.09 -26.29
C GLU A 81 6.08 -40.23 -25.14
N ILE A 82 6.83 -40.81 -24.19
CA ILE A 82 7.46 -40.10 -23.06
C ILE A 82 8.42 -39.01 -23.57
N ALA A 83 9.32 -39.32 -24.51
CA ALA A 83 10.28 -38.34 -25.04
C ALA A 83 9.60 -37.17 -25.79
N ASN A 84 8.48 -37.41 -26.48
CA ASN A 84 7.71 -36.36 -27.13
C ASN A 84 6.92 -35.51 -26.11
N ALA A 85 6.29 -36.14 -25.12
CA ALA A 85 5.60 -35.43 -24.05
C ALA A 85 6.56 -34.59 -23.20
N ALA A 86 7.78 -35.09 -22.93
CA ALA A 86 8.83 -34.36 -22.23
C ALA A 86 9.29 -33.11 -22.98
N ARG A 87 9.50 -33.20 -24.32
CA ARG A 87 9.82 -32.04 -25.17
C ARG A 87 8.73 -30.96 -25.08
N GLN A 88 7.47 -31.35 -25.27
CA GLN A 88 6.35 -30.42 -25.19
C GLN A 88 6.23 -29.79 -23.79
N SER A 89 6.33 -30.60 -22.74
CA SER A 89 6.28 -30.13 -21.35
C SER A 89 7.39 -29.11 -21.03
N HIS A 90 8.60 -29.31 -21.57
CA HIS A 90 9.73 -28.39 -21.42
C HIS A 90 9.53 -27.09 -22.20
N GLU A 91 9.00 -27.14 -23.43
CA GLU A 91 8.62 -25.95 -24.20
C GLU A 91 7.55 -25.13 -23.47
N ASP A 92 6.51 -25.78 -22.94
CA ASP A 92 5.46 -25.14 -22.14
C ASP A 92 6.02 -24.52 -20.84
N VAL A 93 6.92 -25.22 -20.13
CA VAL A 93 7.64 -24.70 -18.95
C VAL A 93 8.39 -23.42 -19.28
N ALA A 94 9.17 -23.40 -20.37
CA ALA A 94 9.94 -22.23 -20.77
C ALA A 94 9.04 -21.02 -21.10
N ILE A 95 7.90 -21.26 -21.77
CA ILE A 95 6.91 -20.22 -22.08
C ILE A 95 6.24 -19.70 -20.79
N LEU A 96 5.77 -20.58 -19.92
CA LEU A 96 5.10 -20.23 -18.67
C LEU A 96 6.03 -19.48 -17.71
N ALA A 97 7.28 -19.92 -17.58
CA ALA A 97 8.29 -19.25 -16.76
C ALA A 97 8.61 -17.84 -17.28
N ALA A 98 8.76 -17.67 -18.60
CA ALA A 98 8.97 -16.35 -19.22
C ALA A 98 7.77 -15.41 -19.01
N GLN A 99 6.54 -15.92 -19.18
CA GLN A 99 5.31 -15.15 -18.95
C GLN A 99 5.13 -14.76 -17.47
N ALA A 100 5.36 -15.71 -16.55
CA ALA A 100 5.31 -15.45 -15.11
C ALA A 100 6.38 -14.44 -14.67
N GLY A 101 7.60 -14.53 -15.20
CA GLY A 101 8.68 -13.57 -14.95
C GLY A 101 8.34 -12.16 -15.45
N PHE A 102 7.81 -12.04 -16.67
CA PHE A 102 7.37 -10.75 -17.22
C PHE A 102 6.24 -10.11 -16.39
N LEU A 103 5.25 -10.91 -15.98
CA LEU A 103 4.17 -10.44 -15.10
C LEU A 103 4.74 -10.01 -13.74
N ARG A 104 5.61 -10.81 -13.13
CA ARG A 104 6.24 -10.51 -11.84
C ARG A 104 6.95 -9.16 -11.86
N GLU A 105 7.83 -8.92 -12.83
CA GLU A 105 8.57 -7.65 -12.93
C GLU A 105 7.61 -6.47 -13.15
N SER A 106 6.64 -6.62 -14.05
CA SER A 106 5.62 -5.60 -14.32
C SER A 106 4.79 -5.24 -13.09
N ILE A 107 4.37 -6.25 -12.30
CA ILE A 107 3.59 -6.06 -11.07
C ILE A 107 4.46 -5.42 -9.97
N LEU A 108 5.74 -5.80 -9.87
CA LEU A 108 6.69 -5.17 -8.94
C LEU A 108 6.88 -3.68 -9.26
N ASP A 109 7.07 -3.33 -10.53
CA ASP A 109 7.17 -1.95 -11.00
C ASP A 109 5.93 -1.13 -10.62
N GLN A 110 4.73 -1.63 -10.93
CA GLN A 110 3.48 -0.98 -10.54
C GLN A 110 3.33 -0.88 -9.01
N THR A 111 3.77 -1.89 -8.26
CA THR A 111 3.80 -1.85 -6.80
C THR A 111 4.72 -0.73 -6.28
N THR A 112 5.81 -0.40 -6.98
CA THR A 112 6.65 0.77 -6.61
C THR A 112 5.93 2.10 -6.86
N ILE A 113 5.09 2.18 -7.90
CA ILE A 113 4.28 3.36 -8.23
C ILE A 113 3.16 3.54 -7.20
N LEU A 114 2.42 2.47 -6.87
CA LEU A 114 1.42 2.48 -5.80
C LEU A 114 2.05 2.91 -4.46
N ALA A 115 3.25 2.43 -4.14
CA ALA A 115 3.99 2.85 -2.96
C ALA A 115 4.49 4.33 -3.00
N ARG A 116 4.58 4.96 -4.17
CA ARG A 116 4.80 6.43 -4.30
C ARG A 116 3.50 7.19 -4.05
N VAL A 117 2.39 6.77 -4.65
CA VAL A 117 1.06 7.39 -4.44
C VAL A 117 0.66 7.31 -2.96
N ARG A 118 0.78 6.12 -2.35
CA ARG A 118 0.51 5.90 -0.92
C ARG A 118 1.27 6.84 0.02
N ARG A 119 2.54 7.17 -0.32
CA ARG A 119 3.36 8.14 0.42
C ARG A 119 2.91 9.59 0.20
N SER A 120 2.44 9.93 -1.01
CA SER A 120 1.84 11.23 -1.28
C SER A 120 0.58 11.46 -0.44
N LEU A 121 -0.32 10.46 -0.43
CA LEU A 121 -1.54 10.47 0.39
C LEU A 121 -1.23 10.59 1.89
N GLN A 122 -0.21 9.86 2.39
CA GLN A 122 0.28 10.04 3.77
C GLN A 122 0.75 11.47 4.03
N GLY A 123 1.50 12.06 3.10
CA GLY A 123 2.04 13.41 3.22
C GLY A 123 0.93 14.45 3.37
N THR A 124 -0.19 14.28 2.65
CA THR A 124 -1.40 15.10 2.80
C THR A 124 -2.07 14.89 4.16
N TYR A 125 -2.27 13.64 4.59
CA TYR A 125 -2.86 13.35 5.91
C TYR A 125 -2.02 13.93 7.05
N ASP A 126 -0.70 13.71 7.02
CA ASP A 126 0.26 14.21 8.02
C ASP A 126 0.40 15.74 7.98
N TRP A 127 0.19 16.37 6.82
CA TRP A 127 0.04 17.82 6.70
C TRP A 127 -1.23 18.30 7.41
N GLY A 128 -2.40 17.74 7.10
CA GLY A 128 -3.67 18.13 7.70
C GLY A 128 -3.67 17.93 9.22
N LYS A 129 -3.11 16.82 9.71
CA LYS A 129 -2.94 16.54 11.15
C LYS A 129 -2.02 17.54 11.86
N ARG A 130 -0.98 18.04 11.19
CA ARG A 130 -0.10 19.10 11.72
C ARG A 130 -0.76 20.47 11.67
N ASP A 131 -1.56 20.74 10.65
CA ASP A 131 -2.27 22.01 10.49
C ASP A 131 -3.43 22.14 11.48
N PHE A 132 -4.19 21.05 11.71
CA PHE A 132 -5.17 20.93 12.79
C PHE A 132 -4.57 21.25 14.16
N LYS A 133 -3.39 20.69 14.48
CA LYS A 133 -2.66 21.02 15.71
C LYS A 133 -2.21 22.48 15.79
N LYS A 134 -2.16 23.25 14.70
CA LYS A 134 -1.94 24.71 14.75
C LYS A 134 -3.26 25.44 14.94
N LEU A 135 -4.31 25.02 14.23
CA LEU A 135 -5.65 25.62 14.30
C LEU A 135 -6.21 25.55 15.73
N ILE A 136 -6.15 24.38 16.38
CA ILE A 136 -6.56 24.20 17.78
C ILE A 136 -5.79 25.14 18.72
N ARG A 137 -4.46 25.24 18.59
CA ARG A 137 -3.68 26.20 19.41
C ARG A 137 -4.02 27.66 19.15
N SER A 138 -4.46 28.01 17.94
CA SER A 138 -4.96 29.36 17.62
C SER A 138 -6.33 29.61 18.25
N MET A 139 -7.19 28.59 18.30
CA MET A 139 -8.46 28.63 19.01
C MET A 139 -8.26 28.80 20.50
N ASP A 140 -7.50 27.92 21.15
CA ASP A 140 -7.27 27.95 22.60
C ASP A 140 -6.71 29.31 23.06
N LEU A 141 -5.89 29.96 22.22
CA LEU A 141 -5.34 31.29 22.49
C LEU A 141 -6.39 32.41 22.41
N VAL A 142 -7.26 32.40 21.40
CA VAL A 142 -8.33 33.41 21.23
C VAL A 142 -9.42 33.20 22.29
N ASP A 143 -9.80 31.95 22.54
CA ASP A 143 -10.80 31.57 23.53
C ASP A 143 -10.36 31.90 24.96
N GLY A 144 -9.12 31.55 25.34
CA GLY A 144 -8.54 31.98 26.61
C GLY A 144 -8.40 33.50 26.71
N GLY A 145 -8.13 34.18 25.59
CA GLY A 145 -8.13 35.64 25.52
C GLY A 145 -9.50 36.26 25.83
N LEU A 146 -10.58 35.65 25.35
CA LEU A 146 -11.96 36.08 25.61
C LEU A 146 -12.41 35.72 27.03
N GLU A 147 -12.13 34.50 27.51
CA GLU A 147 -12.46 34.05 28.86
C GLU A 147 -11.84 34.97 29.93
N ASN A 148 -10.56 35.33 29.78
CA ASN A 148 -9.90 36.31 30.66
C ASN A 148 -10.62 37.68 30.70
N THR A 149 -11.21 38.13 29.59
CA THR A 149 -11.99 39.38 29.56
C THR A 149 -13.37 39.24 30.20
N MET A 150 -14.00 38.07 30.08
CA MET A 150 -15.26 37.77 30.77
C MET A 150 -15.07 37.61 32.28
N GLU A 151 -13.97 36.98 32.71
CA GLU A 151 -13.58 36.89 34.12
C GLU A 151 -13.34 38.28 34.73
N MET A 152 -12.60 39.16 34.05
CA MET A 152 -12.40 40.55 34.46
C MET A 152 -13.74 41.32 34.61
N LEU A 153 -14.70 41.10 33.71
CA LEU A 153 -16.05 41.69 33.81
C LEU A 153 -16.87 41.10 34.97
N ARG A 154 -16.69 39.81 35.27
CA ARG A 154 -17.33 39.12 36.41
C ARG A 154 -16.79 39.61 37.75
N GLU A 155 -15.48 39.85 37.85
CA GLU A 155 -14.84 40.42 39.05
C GLU A 155 -15.20 41.89 39.27
N THR A 156 -15.45 42.64 38.18
CA THR A 156 -15.79 44.07 38.25
C THR A 156 -17.23 44.27 38.72
N SER A 157 -17.39 44.54 40.01
CA SER A 157 -18.69 44.86 40.62
C SER A 157 -19.23 46.23 40.19
N VAL A 158 -20.54 46.31 39.96
CA VAL A 158 -21.23 47.59 39.69
C VAL A 158 -21.43 48.38 40.98
N GLU A 159 -20.97 49.64 40.98
CA GLU A 159 -21.05 50.55 42.11
C GLU A 159 -22.51 50.85 42.50
N GLY A 160 -22.78 50.92 43.81
CA GLY A 160 -24.15 51.05 44.33
C GLY A 160 -24.89 52.32 43.93
N VAL A 161 -24.17 53.34 43.42
CA VAL A 161 -24.74 54.60 42.92
C VAL A 161 -25.48 54.41 41.59
N PHE A 162 -25.14 53.38 40.82
CA PHE A 162 -25.80 53.04 39.55
C PHE A 162 -26.98 52.08 39.73
N ARG A 163 -27.37 51.78 40.98
CA ARG A 163 -28.35 50.74 41.28
C ARG A 163 -29.56 51.30 42.04
N PRO A 164 -30.79 50.89 41.70
CA PRO A 164 -31.96 51.07 42.54
C PRO A 164 -31.74 50.63 43.99
N GLU A 165 -32.38 51.31 44.94
CA GLU A 165 -32.26 50.96 46.35
C GLU A 165 -32.84 49.55 46.62
N GLY A 166 -32.02 48.69 47.22
CA GLY A 166 -32.40 47.32 47.61
C GLY A 166 -32.00 46.19 46.66
N GLU A 167 -31.50 46.47 45.45
CA GLU A 167 -31.07 45.41 44.51
C GLU A 167 -29.68 44.81 44.86
N GLU A 168 -29.53 43.50 44.63
CA GLU A 168 -28.32 42.72 44.96
C GLU A 168 -27.06 43.17 44.20
N ARG A 169 -25.88 42.72 44.64
CA ARG A 169 -24.61 43.07 43.99
C ARG A 169 -24.48 42.38 42.64
N ARG A 170 -24.52 43.19 41.58
CA ARG A 170 -24.33 42.76 40.20
C ARG A 170 -22.92 43.06 39.68
N SER A 171 -22.42 42.20 38.81
CA SER A 171 -21.17 42.38 38.06
C SER A 171 -21.42 43.11 36.73
N LEU A 172 -20.37 43.56 36.05
CA LEU A 172 -20.51 44.10 34.69
C LEU A 172 -20.95 43.03 33.68
N LEU A 173 -20.64 41.76 33.93
CA LEU A 173 -21.06 40.64 33.07
C LEU A 173 -22.58 40.43 33.10
N ASP A 174 -23.25 40.76 34.21
CA ASP A 174 -24.71 40.58 34.40
C ASP A 174 -25.58 41.51 33.51
N PHE A 175 -24.95 42.34 32.69
CA PHE A 175 -25.59 43.26 31.73
C PHE A 175 -25.26 42.89 30.27
N ILE A 176 -24.56 41.78 30.04
CA ILE A 176 -24.09 41.29 28.75
C ILE A 176 -24.82 40.00 28.39
N ASP A 177 -25.15 39.81 27.12
CA ASP A 177 -25.63 38.54 26.59
C ASP A 177 -24.45 37.58 26.32
N GLU A 178 -24.28 36.58 27.19
CA GLU A 178 -23.29 35.49 26.99
C GLU A 178 -23.67 34.54 25.84
N GLY A 179 -24.90 34.60 25.32
CA GLY A 179 -25.40 33.76 24.23
C GLY A 179 -24.59 33.87 22.94
N GLY A 180 -24.03 35.05 22.65
CA GLY A 180 -23.10 35.26 21.53
C GLY A 180 -21.81 34.45 21.67
N VAL A 181 -21.22 34.41 22.88
CA VAL A 181 -20.01 33.62 23.18
C VAL A 181 -20.29 32.13 23.01
N HIS A 182 -21.38 31.64 23.61
CA HIS A 182 -21.79 30.24 23.52
C HIS A 182 -22.09 29.80 22.08
N GLY A 183 -22.77 30.65 21.30
CA GLY A 183 -23.06 30.37 19.90
C GLY A 183 -21.79 30.18 19.06
N VAL A 184 -20.78 31.03 19.24
CA VAL A 184 -19.51 30.92 18.51
C VAL A 184 -18.69 29.71 18.98
N ARG A 185 -18.64 29.44 20.30
CA ARG A 185 -17.97 28.25 20.87
C ARG A 185 -18.56 26.94 20.34
N GLU A 186 -19.89 26.78 20.36
CA GLU A 186 -20.54 25.57 19.85
C GLU A 186 -20.43 25.42 18.32
N ALA A 187 -20.48 26.53 17.56
CA ALA A 187 -20.23 26.50 16.11
C ALA A 187 -18.81 26.01 15.78
N MET A 188 -17.80 26.51 16.51
CA MET A 188 -16.40 26.14 16.31
C MET A 188 -16.14 24.67 16.71
N LYS A 189 -16.72 24.23 17.82
CA LYS A 189 -16.72 22.82 18.27
C LYS A 189 -17.38 21.90 17.24
N LYS A 190 -18.46 22.32 16.58
CA LYS A 190 -19.07 21.57 15.47
C LYS A 190 -18.09 21.46 14.29
N SER A 191 -17.50 22.56 13.82
CA SER A 191 -16.50 22.51 12.74
C SER A 191 -15.32 21.60 13.06
N ILE A 192 -14.88 21.55 14.33
CA ILE A 192 -13.85 20.61 14.78
C ILE A 192 -14.32 19.14 14.71
N GLN A 193 -15.58 18.85 15.03
CA GLN A 193 -16.14 17.50 14.89
C GLN A 193 -16.19 17.06 13.42
N GLU A 194 -16.65 17.93 12.51
CA GLU A 194 -16.64 17.66 11.06
C GLU A 194 -15.21 17.38 10.56
N LEU A 195 -14.23 18.23 10.94
CA LEU A 195 -12.81 18.02 10.64
C LEU A 195 -12.26 16.68 11.14
N GLN A 196 -12.69 16.23 12.33
CA GLN A 196 -12.31 14.92 12.87
C GLN A 196 -12.93 13.76 12.09
N VAL A 197 -14.21 13.87 11.68
CA VAL A 197 -14.88 12.86 10.82
C VAL A 197 -14.16 12.74 9.48
N ILE A 198 -13.80 13.87 8.86
CA ILE A 198 -13.07 13.92 7.58
C ILE A 198 -11.68 13.27 7.73
N GLN A 199 -10.95 13.56 8.82
CA GLN A 199 -9.67 12.90 9.11
C GLN A 199 -9.80 11.38 9.32
N GLN A 200 -10.84 10.93 10.03
CA GLN A 200 -11.07 9.50 10.28
C GLN A 200 -11.44 8.75 8.99
N SER A 201 -12.27 9.35 8.13
CA SER A 201 -12.62 8.78 6.82
C SER A 201 -11.36 8.55 5.97
N PHE A 202 -10.54 9.60 5.80
CA PHE A 202 -9.36 9.52 4.96
C PHE A 202 -8.27 8.58 5.53
N ASP A 203 -8.14 8.47 6.86
CA ASP A 203 -7.28 7.45 7.51
C ASP A 203 -7.77 6.03 7.22
N GLY A 204 -9.09 5.81 7.21
CA GLY A 204 -9.71 4.53 6.83
C GLY A 204 -9.43 4.12 5.39
N ASP A 205 -9.59 5.03 4.44
CA ASP A 205 -9.23 4.81 3.03
C ASP A 205 -7.75 4.48 2.85
N LEU A 206 -6.89 5.17 3.61
CA LEU A 206 -5.45 4.99 3.59
C LEU A 206 -5.00 3.63 4.14
N LEU A 207 -5.66 3.15 5.20
CA LEU A 207 -5.49 1.79 5.75
C LEU A 207 -6.00 0.71 4.80
N ARG A 208 -7.08 0.97 4.04
CA ARG A 208 -7.57 0.08 2.99
C ARG A 208 -6.52 -0.06 1.88
N PHE A 209 -5.95 1.06 1.43
CA PHE A 209 -4.90 1.06 0.40
C PHE A 209 -3.60 0.38 0.87
N ASP A 210 -3.20 0.52 2.15
CA ASP A 210 -2.09 -0.28 2.71
C ASP A 210 -2.37 -1.78 2.74
N THR A 211 -3.63 -2.16 2.96
CA THR A 211 -4.03 -3.57 3.00
C THR A 211 -4.03 -4.16 1.59
N ASP A 212 -4.56 -3.44 0.61
CA ASP A 212 -4.46 -3.72 -0.82
C ASP A 212 -3.00 -3.98 -1.25
N ILE A 213 -2.09 -3.02 -0.99
CA ILE A 213 -0.67 -3.14 -1.36
C ILE A 213 0.02 -4.31 -0.64
N ARG A 214 -0.32 -4.59 0.63
CA ARG A 214 0.25 -5.72 1.39
C ARG A 214 -0.23 -7.06 0.87
N ASN A 215 -1.51 -7.17 0.52
CA ASN A 215 -2.09 -8.40 -0.03
C ASN A 215 -1.44 -8.73 -1.39
N LEU A 216 -1.31 -7.74 -2.28
CA LEU A 216 -0.62 -7.92 -3.57
C LEU A 216 0.84 -8.38 -3.37
N LYS A 217 1.60 -7.73 -2.48
CA LYS A 217 2.98 -8.14 -2.15
C LYS A 217 3.05 -9.56 -1.57
N LYS A 218 2.06 -9.96 -0.78
CA LYS A 218 1.99 -11.30 -0.21
C LYS A 218 1.85 -12.35 -1.34
N ILE A 219 0.91 -12.17 -2.27
CA ILE A 219 0.72 -13.10 -3.40
C ILE A 219 2.03 -13.24 -4.21
N ILE A 220 2.72 -12.13 -4.49
CA ILE A 220 4.02 -12.13 -5.20
C ILE A 220 5.13 -12.86 -4.43
N THR A 221 5.10 -12.81 -3.09
CA THR A 221 6.12 -13.44 -2.23
C THR A 221 5.83 -14.93 -2.02
N ASP A 222 4.56 -15.30 -1.86
CA ASP A 222 4.10 -16.67 -1.65
C ASP A 222 4.08 -17.50 -2.95
N THR A 223 4.21 -16.85 -4.11
CA THR A 223 4.30 -17.53 -5.41
C THR A 223 5.63 -18.26 -5.55
N PRO A 224 5.65 -19.59 -5.82
CA PRO A 224 6.88 -20.32 -6.05
C PRO A 224 7.62 -19.75 -7.27
N ILE A 225 8.92 -19.51 -7.11
CA ILE A 225 9.79 -19.03 -8.18
C ILE A 225 10.67 -20.20 -8.60
N LEU A 226 10.64 -20.55 -9.89
CA LEU A 226 11.71 -21.32 -10.50
C LEU A 226 12.87 -20.36 -10.74
N SER A 227 13.73 -20.24 -9.72
CA SER A 227 14.84 -19.30 -9.72
C SER A 227 15.86 -19.69 -10.79
N HIS A 228 16.10 -18.79 -11.74
CA HIS A 228 17.13 -18.98 -12.76
C HIS A 228 18.57 -19.06 -12.18
N ASP A 229 18.71 -18.65 -10.92
CA ASP A 229 19.94 -18.62 -10.11
C ASP A 229 20.15 -19.90 -9.27
N ASP A 230 19.15 -20.80 -9.21
CA ASP A 230 19.37 -22.20 -8.79
C ASP A 230 20.02 -22.95 -9.98
N THR A 231 21.28 -22.61 -10.22
CA THR A 231 22.13 -23.21 -11.25
C THR A 231 22.11 -24.73 -11.13
N HIS A 232 21.78 -25.40 -12.24
CA HIS A 232 21.58 -26.85 -12.37
C HIS A 232 20.26 -27.40 -11.78
N PHE A 233 19.12 -26.89 -12.26
CA PHE A 233 18.08 -27.84 -12.66
C PHE A 233 18.57 -28.57 -13.93
N PRO A 234 18.77 -29.90 -13.91
CA PRO A 234 19.21 -30.66 -15.07
C PRO A 234 18.07 -30.87 -16.07
N THR A 235 17.13 -29.93 -16.25
CA THR A 235 15.97 -30.09 -17.15
C THR A 235 16.38 -30.32 -18.60
N PHE A 236 17.43 -29.64 -19.07
CA PHE A 236 18.02 -29.89 -20.39
C PHE A 236 18.76 -31.24 -20.44
N GLU A 237 19.53 -31.58 -19.39
CA GLU A 237 20.30 -32.83 -19.31
C GLU A 237 19.38 -34.07 -19.23
N LEU A 238 18.26 -33.96 -18.49
CA LEU A 238 17.17 -34.94 -18.43
C LEU A 238 16.45 -35.05 -19.77
N LEU A 239 16.19 -33.93 -20.46
CA LEU A 239 15.57 -33.95 -21.79
C LEU A 239 16.49 -34.62 -22.83
N GLU A 240 17.79 -34.30 -22.79
CA GLU A 240 18.82 -34.96 -23.62
C GLU A 240 18.90 -36.46 -23.31
N GLY A 241 18.89 -36.83 -22.02
CA GLY A 241 18.82 -38.21 -21.55
C GLY A 241 17.59 -38.96 -22.06
N LEU A 242 16.39 -38.39 -21.96
CA LEU A 242 15.14 -38.99 -22.47
C LEU A 242 15.19 -39.21 -24.00
N VAL A 243 15.81 -38.29 -24.74
CA VAL A 243 15.99 -38.44 -26.19
C VAL A 243 17.03 -39.53 -26.51
N ASP A 244 18.14 -39.59 -25.79
CA ASP A 244 19.15 -40.65 -25.93
C ASP A 244 18.60 -42.03 -25.56
N HIS A 245 17.87 -42.16 -24.45
CA HIS A 245 17.20 -43.41 -24.07
C HIS A 245 16.22 -43.86 -25.16
N SER A 246 15.39 -42.96 -25.70
CA SER A 246 14.45 -43.28 -26.80
C SER A 246 15.19 -43.72 -28.08
N ALA A 247 16.26 -43.03 -28.47
CA ALA A 247 17.05 -43.37 -29.65
C ALA A 247 17.76 -44.72 -29.50
N ASN A 248 18.37 -44.99 -28.34
CA ASN A 248 19.01 -46.28 -28.05
C ASN A 248 17.99 -47.41 -28.03
N MET A 249 16.82 -47.23 -27.40
CA MET A 249 15.74 -48.23 -27.41
C MET A 249 15.24 -48.55 -28.83
N ALA A 250 15.15 -47.56 -29.71
CA ALA A 250 14.86 -47.79 -31.13
C ALA A 250 15.96 -48.60 -31.84
N GLN A 251 17.23 -48.33 -31.55
CA GLN A 251 18.36 -49.08 -32.10
C GLN A 251 18.39 -50.55 -31.62
N LEU A 252 18.03 -50.80 -30.35
CA LEU A 252 17.89 -52.15 -29.79
C LEU A 252 16.73 -52.91 -30.46
N LEU A 253 15.58 -52.27 -30.70
CA LEU A 253 14.46 -52.87 -31.44
C LEU A 253 14.81 -53.18 -32.90
N VAL A 254 15.60 -52.33 -33.57
CA VAL A 254 16.13 -52.63 -34.91
C VAL A 254 17.03 -53.87 -34.88
N SER A 255 17.86 -54.03 -33.85
CA SER A 255 18.67 -55.24 -33.65
C SER A 255 17.82 -56.50 -33.47
N LEU A 256 16.80 -56.46 -32.60
CA LEU A 256 15.86 -57.57 -32.40
C LEU A 256 15.09 -57.94 -33.68
N THR A 257 14.70 -56.93 -34.46
CA THR A 257 14.00 -57.13 -35.74
C THR A 257 14.92 -57.79 -36.77
N HIS A 258 16.18 -57.34 -36.86
CA HIS A 258 17.19 -57.95 -37.73
C HIS A 258 17.46 -59.41 -37.33
N HIS A 259 17.59 -59.69 -36.02
CA HIS A 259 17.78 -61.03 -35.51
C HIS A 259 16.57 -61.95 -35.82
N PHE A 260 15.34 -61.43 -35.73
CA PHE A 260 14.14 -62.16 -36.13
C PHE A 260 14.12 -62.48 -37.64
N ASP A 261 14.46 -61.51 -38.51
CA ASP A 261 14.57 -61.74 -39.96
C ASP A 261 15.68 -62.75 -40.32
N MET A 262 16.80 -62.75 -39.57
CA MET A 262 17.85 -63.76 -39.68
C MET A 262 17.36 -65.14 -39.22
N CYS A 263 16.60 -65.24 -38.12
CA CYS A 263 15.97 -66.49 -37.67
C CYS A 263 14.98 -67.04 -38.71
N VAL A 264 14.14 -66.20 -39.31
CA VAL A 264 13.22 -66.61 -40.37
C VAL A 264 14.01 -67.09 -41.61
N THR A 265 15.06 -66.37 -42.01
CA THR A 265 15.91 -66.77 -43.15
C THR A 265 16.67 -68.08 -42.88
N ALA A 266 17.18 -68.29 -41.67
CA ALA A 266 17.81 -69.54 -41.26
C ALA A 266 16.85 -70.73 -41.31
N ILE A 267 15.61 -70.57 -40.85
CA ILE A 267 14.58 -71.62 -40.88
C ILE A 267 14.07 -71.88 -42.31
N ARG A 268 13.83 -70.83 -43.10
CA ARG A 268 13.40 -70.91 -44.50
C ARG A 268 14.40 -71.66 -45.36
N THR A 269 15.69 -71.43 -45.15
CA THR A 269 16.74 -72.08 -45.91
C THR A 269 17.07 -73.49 -45.42
N THR A 270 16.68 -73.87 -44.20
CA THR A 270 16.94 -75.20 -43.63
C THR A 270 15.86 -76.21 -44.05
N GLU A 271 16.28 -77.35 -44.60
CA GLU A 271 15.37 -78.41 -45.06
C GLU A 271 14.45 -78.90 -43.94
N GLY A 272 13.14 -78.91 -44.18
CA GLY A 272 12.12 -79.27 -43.17
C GLY A 272 11.84 -78.22 -42.09
N GLY A 273 12.67 -77.17 -41.97
CA GLY A 273 12.56 -76.14 -40.94
C GLY A 273 11.21 -75.42 -40.92
N VAL A 274 10.72 -75.00 -42.09
CA VAL A 274 9.43 -74.30 -42.24
C VAL A 274 8.25 -75.13 -41.73
N ALA A 275 8.24 -76.44 -41.98
CA ALA A 275 7.17 -77.33 -41.53
C ALA A 275 7.18 -77.51 -40.00
N LEU A 276 8.38 -77.66 -39.41
CA LEU A 276 8.53 -77.76 -37.95
C LEU A 276 8.18 -76.44 -37.26
N ALA A 277 8.60 -75.30 -37.83
CA ALA A 277 8.28 -73.96 -37.34
C ALA A 277 6.77 -73.69 -37.34
N ARG A 278 6.08 -73.98 -38.45
CA ARG A 278 4.60 -73.84 -38.54
C ARG A 278 3.87 -74.70 -37.50
N ARG A 279 4.34 -75.93 -37.26
CA ARG A 279 3.78 -76.82 -36.23
C ARG A 279 4.01 -76.28 -34.81
N ARG A 280 5.25 -75.95 -34.44
CA ARG A 280 5.61 -75.41 -33.11
C ARG A 280 4.95 -74.07 -32.84
N ALA A 281 4.81 -73.21 -33.85
CA ALA A 281 4.07 -71.95 -33.74
C ALA A 281 2.58 -72.18 -33.43
N ALA A 282 1.93 -73.16 -34.07
CA ALA A 282 0.55 -73.52 -33.77
C ALA A 282 0.41 -74.10 -32.34
N GLU A 283 1.34 -74.95 -31.89
CA GLU A 283 1.40 -75.47 -30.52
C GLU A 283 1.61 -74.35 -29.48
N ALA A 284 2.47 -73.36 -29.77
CA ALA A 284 2.69 -72.20 -28.90
C ALA A 284 1.49 -71.24 -28.84
N THR A 285 0.79 -71.02 -29.96
CA THR A 285 -0.37 -70.12 -30.04
C THR A 285 -1.62 -70.70 -29.34
N GLN A 286 -1.66 -72.01 -29.08
CA GLN A 286 -2.70 -72.63 -28.24
C GLN A 286 -2.48 -72.43 -26.74
N SER A 287 -1.27 -72.04 -26.31
CA SER A 287 -0.90 -71.89 -24.89
C SER A 287 -0.64 -70.44 -24.46
N GLN A 288 -0.42 -69.52 -25.41
CA GLN A 288 -0.36 -68.08 -25.14
C GLN A 288 -1.31 -67.32 -26.09
N GLY A 289 -2.16 -66.46 -25.52
CA GLY A 289 -3.25 -65.79 -26.22
C GLY A 289 -2.79 -64.85 -27.34
N ASN A 290 -3.65 -64.72 -28.35
CA ASN A 290 -3.55 -63.91 -29.58
C ASN A 290 -2.51 -62.77 -29.56
N ASP A 291 -1.28 -63.09 -29.99
CA ASP A 291 -0.16 -62.18 -30.16
C ASP A 291 0.02 -61.81 -31.65
N GLY A 292 0.13 -60.51 -31.94
CA GLY A 292 -0.30 -59.87 -33.20
C GLY A 292 0.47 -60.21 -34.48
N VAL A 293 1.51 -61.03 -34.41
CA VAL A 293 2.33 -61.43 -35.56
C VAL A 293 2.19 -62.93 -35.80
N SER A 294 1.64 -63.35 -36.95
CA SER A 294 1.56 -64.77 -37.30
C SER A 294 2.84 -65.23 -37.99
N ILE A 295 3.58 -66.13 -37.35
CA ILE A 295 4.77 -66.80 -37.93
C ILE A 295 4.41 -67.45 -39.29
N SER A 296 3.19 -67.99 -39.41
CA SER A 296 2.75 -68.60 -40.66
C SER A 296 2.44 -67.60 -41.77
N GLY A 297 2.17 -66.33 -41.43
CA GLY A 297 2.01 -65.23 -42.39
C GLY A 297 3.36 -64.68 -42.85
N VAL A 298 4.23 -64.30 -41.91
CA VAL A 298 5.54 -63.70 -42.22
C VAL A 298 6.42 -64.63 -43.08
N ILE A 299 6.44 -65.93 -42.77
CA ILE A 299 7.18 -66.91 -43.59
C ILE A 299 6.60 -66.99 -45.01
N ALA A 300 5.28 -66.89 -45.19
CA ALA A 300 4.63 -66.94 -46.50
C ALA A 300 4.78 -65.62 -47.30
N GLU A 301 4.88 -64.48 -46.62
CA GLU A 301 5.15 -63.19 -47.27
C GLU A 301 6.62 -63.10 -47.74
N GLN A 302 7.57 -63.54 -46.90
CA GLN A 302 8.99 -63.66 -47.27
C GLN A 302 9.32 -64.86 -48.19
N GLU A 303 8.35 -65.74 -48.51
CA GLU A 303 8.47 -66.69 -49.64
C GLU A 303 8.42 -65.97 -51.01
N SER A 304 7.89 -64.74 -51.06
CA SER A 304 7.73 -63.95 -52.30
C SER A 304 8.81 -62.87 -52.53
N ASN A 305 9.63 -62.56 -51.52
CA ASN A 305 10.56 -61.44 -51.53
C ASN A 305 11.97 -61.93 -51.16
N VAL A 306 12.91 -61.87 -52.11
CA VAL A 306 14.29 -62.34 -51.93
C VAL A 306 15.11 -61.33 -51.13
N SER A 307 15.08 -61.45 -49.80
CA SER A 307 15.90 -60.62 -48.90
C SER A 307 17.39 -60.78 -49.19
N ASP A 308 18.16 -59.68 -49.15
CA ASP A 308 19.62 -59.70 -49.37
C ASP A 308 20.41 -60.46 -48.27
N LEU A 309 19.69 -60.93 -47.24
CA LEU A 309 20.15 -61.83 -46.17
C LEU A 309 20.21 -63.31 -46.60
N GLU A 310 19.76 -63.66 -47.81
CA GLU A 310 19.82 -65.05 -48.29
C GLU A 310 21.27 -65.52 -48.52
N PRO A 311 21.70 -66.64 -47.89
CA PRO A 311 23.07 -67.13 -48.00
C PRO A 311 23.36 -67.64 -49.42
N LYS A 312 24.22 -66.92 -50.13
CA LYS A 312 24.60 -67.18 -51.53
C LYS A 312 25.49 -68.42 -51.67
N THR A 313 26.18 -68.85 -50.62
CA THR A 313 26.95 -70.10 -50.55
C THR A 313 26.65 -70.92 -49.28
N ALA A 314 27.04 -72.20 -49.28
CA ALA A 314 26.96 -73.07 -48.10
C ALA A 314 27.84 -72.59 -46.94
N LYS A 315 28.89 -71.79 -47.22
CA LYS A 315 29.74 -71.18 -46.19
C LYS A 315 29.03 -70.01 -45.51
N ASP A 316 28.44 -69.12 -46.30
CA ASP A 316 27.69 -67.95 -45.79
C ASP A 316 26.51 -68.41 -44.92
N ARG A 317 25.89 -69.54 -45.29
CA ARG A 317 24.86 -70.22 -44.48
C ARG A 317 25.37 -70.68 -43.11
N ALA A 318 26.56 -71.30 -43.06
CA ALA A 318 27.14 -71.76 -41.79
C ALA A 318 27.54 -70.56 -40.91
N GLU A 319 27.98 -69.46 -41.51
CA GLU A 319 28.27 -68.19 -40.83
C GLU A 319 27.00 -67.52 -40.30
N MET A 320 25.93 -67.42 -41.12
CA MET A 320 24.61 -66.94 -40.70
C MET A 320 24.03 -67.76 -39.53
N LEU A 321 24.09 -69.09 -39.60
CA LEU A 321 23.61 -69.97 -38.52
C LEU A 321 24.42 -69.80 -37.22
N LYS A 322 25.72 -69.52 -37.33
CA LYS A 322 26.58 -69.20 -36.19
C LYS A 322 26.19 -67.86 -35.54
N VAL A 323 25.91 -66.83 -36.33
CA VAL A 323 25.44 -65.52 -35.84
C VAL A 323 24.08 -65.69 -35.13
N VAL A 324 23.11 -66.38 -35.76
CA VAL A 324 21.80 -66.65 -35.13
C VAL A 324 21.92 -67.35 -33.78
N VAL A 325 22.83 -68.32 -33.62
CA VAL A 325 23.03 -69.01 -32.33
C VAL A 325 23.77 -68.13 -31.30
N GLN A 326 24.64 -67.21 -31.73
CA GLN A 326 25.30 -66.26 -30.84
C GLN A 326 24.29 -65.22 -30.33
N ASP A 327 23.66 -64.48 -31.25
CA ASP A 327 22.70 -63.42 -30.95
C ASP A 327 21.54 -63.92 -30.07
N ALA A 328 21.08 -65.16 -30.28
CA ALA A 328 19.98 -65.73 -29.51
C ALA A 328 20.34 -66.01 -28.03
N GLY A 329 21.61 -65.91 -27.63
CA GLY A 329 22.04 -65.85 -26.24
C GLY A 329 21.99 -64.43 -25.64
N GLU A 330 21.94 -63.40 -26.47
CA GLU A 330 21.95 -61.97 -26.10
C GLU A 330 20.54 -61.34 -26.17
N VAL A 331 19.55 -61.99 -26.80
CA VAL A 331 18.17 -61.48 -26.97
C VAL A 331 17.48 -61.09 -25.66
N ASP A 332 17.58 -61.92 -24.62
CA ASP A 332 16.92 -61.65 -23.34
C ASP A 332 17.59 -60.47 -22.60
N ASP A 333 18.93 -60.34 -22.70
CA ASP A 333 19.70 -59.21 -22.15
C ASP A 333 19.30 -57.89 -22.86
N VAL A 334 19.13 -57.91 -24.18
CA VAL A 334 18.67 -56.74 -24.96
C VAL A 334 17.24 -56.33 -24.58
N VAL A 335 16.34 -57.29 -24.34
CA VAL A 335 14.98 -56.99 -23.84
C VAL A 335 15.02 -56.40 -22.43
N GLN A 336 15.91 -56.90 -21.56
CA GLN A 336 16.13 -56.33 -20.24
C GLN A 336 16.66 -54.89 -20.33
N GLU A 337 17.63 -54.59 -21.20
CA GLU A 337 18.14 -53.24 -21.41
C GLU A 337 17.04 -52.27 -21.88
N ILE A 338 16.16 -52.69 -22.80
CA ILE A 338 15.00 -51.89 -23.22
C ILE A 338 14.10 -51.58 -22.01
N GLN A 339 13.83 -52.55 -21.14
CA GLN A 339 12.99 -52.35 -19.94
C GLN A 339 13.67 -51.45 -18.90
N GLU A 340 14.97 -51.59 -18.67
CA GLU A 340 15.74 -50.74 -17.76
C GLU A 340 15.77 -49.28 -18.25
N ARG A 341 16.01 -49.07 -19.55
CA ARG A 341 15.96 -47.73 -20.17
C ARG A 341 14.57 -47.10 -20.07
N LEU A 342 13.50 -47.84 -20.33
CA LEU A 342 12.13 -47.33 -20.13
C LEU A 342 11.88 -46.92 -18.67
N THR A 343 12.36 -47.73 -17.72
CA THR A 343 12.18 -47.48 -16.28
C THR A 343 12.93 -46.23 -15.82
N ALA A 344 14.12 -45.96 -16.37
CA ALA A 344 14.84 -44.71 -16.16
C ALA A 344 14.07 -43.52 -16.77
N MET A 345 13.59 -43.64 -18.01
CA MET A 345 12.81 -42.59 -18.67
C MET A 345 11.53 -42.22 -17.91
N GLU A 346 10.84 -43.19 -17.33
CA GLU A 346 9.66 -42.94 -16.48
C GLU A 346 10.01 -42.11 -15.23
N GLN A 347 11.17 -42.36 -14.62
CA GLN A 347 11.62 -41.62 -13.43
C GLN A 347 12.01 -40.18 -13.78
N ASP A 348 12.82 -39.99 -14.83
CA ASP A 348 13.24 -38.66 -15.28
C ASP A 348 12.05 -37.80 -15.74
N TYR A 349 11.06 -38.42 -16.39
CA TYR A 349 9.85 -37.74 -16.82
C TYR A 349 8.97 -37.26 -15.66
N LEU A 350 8.91 -37.99 -14.53
CA LEU A 350 8.18 -37.53 -13.33
C LEU A 350 8.77 -36.23 -12.78
N VAL A 351 10.09 -36.07 -12.81
CA VAL A 351 10.76 -34.82 -12.39
C VAL A 351 10.37 -33.66 -13.32
N LEU A 352 10.34 -33.89 -14.64
CA LEU A 352 9.90 -32.88 -15.61
C LEU A 352 8.41 -32.51 -15.44
N GLN A 353 7.55 -33.46 -15.06
CA GLN A 353 6.13 -33.19 -14.76
C GLN A 353 5.96 -32.33 -13.49
N GLU A 354 6.74 -32.56 -12.45
CA GLU A 354 6.72 -31.73 -11.24
C GLU A 354 7.10 -30.28 -11.57
N GLN A 355 8.16 -30.07 -12.37
CA GLN A 355 8.56 -28.73 -12.83
C GLN A 355 7.49 -28.04 -13.69
N HIS A 356 6.75 -28.81 -14.50
CA HIS A 356 5.63 -28.30 -15.29
C HIS A 356 4.47 -27.80 -14.41
N GLU A 357 4.04 -28.58 -13.42
CA GLU A 357 2.97 -28.14 -12.51
C GLU A 357 3.41 -26.96 -11.62
N ILE A 358 4.68 -26.91 -11.18
CA ILE A 358 5.22 -25.73 -10.46
C ILE A 358 5.19 -24.48 -11.35
N SER A 359 5.63 -24.58 -12.61
CA SER A 359 5.63 -23.46 -13.58
C SER A 359 4.22 -22.93 -13.83
N LYS A 360 3.27 -23.85 -14.01
CA LYS A 360 1.86 -23.58 -14.25
C LYS A 360 1.17 -22.97 -13.03
N GLN A 361 1.47 -23.45 -11.82
CA GLN A 361 1.02 -22.84 -10.58
C GLN A 361 1.60 -21.43 -10.40
N ALA A 362 2.89 -21.24 -10.66
CA ALA A 362 3.54 -19.93 -10.59
C ALA A 362 2.90 -18.91 -11.55
N TYR A 363 2.63 -19.31 -12.79
CA TYR A 363 1.93 -18.48 -13.76
C TYR A 363 0.49 -18.17 -13.34
N SER A 364 -0.26 -19.16 -12.83
CA SER A 364 -1.62 -18.96 -12.33
C SER A 364 -1.67 -17.96 -11.16
N ASN A 365 -0.73 -18.05 -10.21
CA ASN A 365 -0.63 -17.11 -9.09
C ASN A 365 -0.23 -15.70 -9.56
N MET A 366 0.59 -15.58 -10.61
CA MET A 366 0.92 -14.29 -11.23
C MET A 366 -0.28 -13.67 -11.96
N LEU A 367 -1.17 -14.47 -12.56
CA LEU A 367 -2.44 -13.98 -13.10
C LEU A 367 -3.39 -13.51 -11.99
N GLU A 368 -3.46 -14.20 -10.85
CA GLU A 368 -4.22 -13.74 -9.68
C GLU A 368 -3.65 -12.41 -9.14
N ALA A 369 -2.32 -12.31 -8.98
CA ALA A 369 -1.67 -11.06 -8.58
C ALA A 369 -1.93 -9.92 -9.58
N TYR A 370 -1.96 -10.21 -10.88
CA TYR A 370 -2.31 -9.23 -11.92
C TYR A 370 -3.77 -8.79 -11.83
N ALA A 371 -4.72 -9.70 -11.57
CA ALA A 371 -6.12 -9.37 -11.37
C ALA A 371 -6.31 -8.47 -10.12
N VAL A 372 -5.67 -8.81 -9.00
CA VAL A 372 -5.67 -7.98 -7.78
C VAL A 372 -5.06 -6.61 -8.04
N LEU A 373 -3.97 -6.51 -8.81
CA LEU A 373 -3.40 -5.23 -9.22
C LEU A 373 -4.40 -4.40 -10.06
N GLY A 374 -5.16 -5.04 -10.94
CA GLY A 374 -6.26 -4.43 -11.69
C GLY A 374 -7.34 -3.84 -10.78
N GLU A 375 -7.83 -4.61 -9.82
CA GLU A 375 -8.83 -4.12 -8.85
C GLU A 375 -8.31 -2.95 -8.00
N ILE A 376 -7.03 -2.96 -7.63
CA ILE A 376 -6.39 -1.84 -6.92
C ILE A 376 -6.31 -0.62 -7.82
N GLY A 377 -6.09 -0.82 -9.13
CA GLY A 377 -6.15 0.22 -10.15
C GLY A 377 -7.53 0.86 -10.27
N ASP A 378 -8.60 0.07 -10.27
CA ASP A 378 -9.98 0.58 -10.26
C ASP A 378 -10.26 1.41 -9.00
N ARG A 379 -9.88 0.90 -7.82
CA ARG A 379 -10.00 1.61 -6.52
C ARG A 379 -9.08 2.82 -6.38
N LEU A 380 -8.07 2.98 -7.24
CA LEU A 380 -7.09 4.08 -7.13
C LEU A 380 -7.73 5.44 -7.39
N ALA A 381 -8.72 5.51 -8.28
CA ALA A 381 -9.48 6.72 -8.54
C ALA A 381 -10.24 7.19 -7.29
N ASP A 382 -10.84 6.27 -6.53
CA ASP A 382 -11.54 6.57 -5.27
C ASP A 382 -10.58 7.11 -4.21
N TYR A 383 -9.39 6.49 -4.05
CA TYR A 383 -8.38 6.95 -3.08
C TYR A 383 -7.86 8.37 -3.41
N LEU A 384 -7.72 8.71 -4.70
CA LEU A 384 -7.33 10.05 -5.14
C LEU A 384 -8.49 11.06 -5.00
N ALA A 385 -9.74 10.64 -5.24
CA ALA A 385 -10.91 11.45 -5.00
C ALA A 385 -11.09 11.76 -3.50
N ALA A 386 -10.84 10.78 -2.62
CA ALA A 386 -10.84 10.97 -1.17
C ALA A 386 -9.77 11.96 -0.70
N GLU A 387 -8.58 12.01 -1.33
CA GLU A 387 -7.58 13.05 -1.06
C GLU A 387 -8.09 14.46 -1.44
N GLY A 388 -8.78 14.57 -2.58
CA GLY A 388 -9.37 15.82 -3.06
C GLY A 388 -10.48 16.32 -2.15
N ASP A 389 -11.40 15.43 -1.77
CA ASP A 389 -12.50 15.70 -0.83
C ASP A 389 -11.97 16.07 0.56
N PHE A 390 -10.97 15.33 1.07
CA PHE A 390 -10.26 15.66 2.31
C PHE A 390 -9.71 17.08 2.30
N LYS A 391 -8.96 17.48 1.24
CA LYS A 391 -8.41 18.84 1.11
C LYS A 391 -9.51 19.89 1.00
N SER A 392 -10.51 19.66 0.16
CA SER A 392 -11.59 20.63 -0.07
C SER A 392 -12.39 20.90 1.20
N ARG A 393 -12.78 19.85 1.93
CA ARG A 393 -13.53 20.02 3.18
C ARG A 393 -12.64 20.56 4.31
N TRP A 394 -11.36 20.18 4.34
CA TRP A 394 -10.38 20.76 5.26
C TRP A 394 -10.30 22.28 5.11
N ASP A 395 -10.16 22.78 3.89
CA ASP A 395 -10.07 24.22 3.63
C ASP A 395 -11.40 24.95 3.93
N MET A 396 -12.56 24.35 3.62
CA MET A 396 -13.88 24.90 3.95
C MET A 396 -14.12 25.04 5.46
N GLU A 397 -13.89 23.98 6.24
CA GLU A 397 -14.07 24.03 7.70
C GLU A 397 -13.04 24.92 8.38
N LYS A 398 -11.81 24.98 7.85
CA LYS A 398 -10.77 25.88 8.32
C LYS A 398 -11.15 27.36 8.12
N GLU A 399 -11.74 27.71 6.98
CA GLU A 399 -12.27 29.06 6.73
C GLU A 399 -13.44 29.39 7.68
N SER A 400 -14.35 28.44 7.90
CA SER A 400 -15.41 28.55 8.92
C SER A 400 -14.84 28.86 10.31
N VAL A 401 -13.85 28.10 10.76
CA VAL A 401 -13.16 28.33 12.04
C VAL A 401 -12.48 29.69 12.08
N PHE A 402 -11.82 30.14 11.01
CA PHE A 402 -11.20 31.48 10.98
C PHE A 402 -12.23 32.62 11.09
N SER A 403 -13.38 32.52 10.41
CA SER A 403 -14.49 33.46 10.60
C SER A 403 -14.93 33.50 12.06
N LYS A 404 -15.05 32.33 12.71
CA LYS A 404 -15.43 32.24 14.12
C LYS A 404 -14.37 32.78 15.08
N LEU A 405 -13.07 32.59 14.80
CA LEU A 405 -12.00 33.22 15.57
C LEU A 405 -12.02 34.76 15.44
N GLN A 406 -12.34 35.28 14.25
CA GLN A 406 -12.50 36.71 14.05
C GLN A 406 -13.72 37.27 14.81
N GLU A 407 -14.84 36.55 14.83
CA GLU A 407 -16.02 36.90 15.63
C GLU A 407 -15.70 36.94 17.14
N MET A 408 -14.96 35.96 17.67
CA MET A 408 -14.51 35.96 19.08
C MET A 408 -13.59 37.13 19.41
N GLN A 409 -12.65 37.46 18.52
CA GLN A 409 -11.74 38.59 18.71
C GLN A 409 -12.50 39.94 18.72
N GLN A 410 -13.51 40.10 17.86
CA GLN A 410 -14.39 41.28 17.88
C GLN A 410 -15.19 41.36 19.19
N LEU A 411 -15.69 40.23 19.68
CA LEU A 411 -16.45 40.16 20.93
C LEU A 411 -15.57 40.51 22.16
N LYS A 412 -14.33 40.01 22.18
CA LYS A 412 -13.30 40.39 23.16
C LYS A 412 -13.05 41.91 23.16
N GLU A 413 -12.82 42.50 21.99
CA GLU A 413 -12.60 43.94 21.87
C GLU A 413 -13.82 44.76 22.29
N PHE A 414 -15.03 44.28 22.01
CA PHE A 414 -16.26 44.91 22.47
C PHE A 414 -16.35 44.91 24.01
N TYR A 415 -16.01 43.79 24.66
CA TYR A 415 -15.97 43.67 26.12
C TYR A 415 -14.90 44.54 26.78
N GLU A 416 -13.70 44.65 26.19
CA GLU A 416 -12.65 45.56 26.67
C GLU A 416 -13.06 47.04 26.55
N ARG A 417 -13.75 47.40 25.46
CA ARG A 417 -14.31 48.76 25.27
C ARG A 417 -15.48 49.03 26.22
N TYR A 418 -16.33 48.05 26.50
CA TYR A 418 -17.42 48.16 27.46
C TYR A 418 -16.92 48.44 28.89
N ALA A 419 -15.90 47.70 29.36
CA ALA A 419 -15.25 47.97 30.65
C ALA A 419 -14.65 49.40 30.70
N SER A 420 -14.00 49.84 29.62
CA SER A 420 -13.44 51.19 29.51
C SER A 420 -14.52 52.29 29.51
N ALA A 421 -15.68 52.02 28.92
CA ALA A 421 -16.84 52.91 28.92
C ALA A 421 -17.48 53.00 30.32
N TYR A 422 -17.51 51.91 31.09
CA TYR A 422 -17.96 51.93 32.49
C TYR A 422 -17.03 52.76 33.38
N ASP A 423 -15.71 52.64 33.23
CA ASP A 423 -14.76 53.53 33.94
C ASP A 423 -14.98 55.00 33.55
N SER A 424 -15.32 55.28 32.30
CA SER A 424 -15.65 56.63 31.82
C SER A 424 -16.95 57.16 32.44
N LEU A 425 -17.95 56.29 32.64
CA LEU A 425 -19.22 56.63 33.30
C LEU A 425 -19.02 57.01 34.77
N ILE A 426 -18.13 56.31 35.50
CA ILE A 426 -17.75 56.67 36.88
C ILE A 426 -17.20 58.10 36.94
N LEU A 427 -16.31 58.46 36.01
CA LEU A 427 -15.73 59.81 35.95
C LEU A 427 -16.76 60.88 35.56
N GLU A 428 -17.69 60.58 34.65
CA GLU A 428 -18.75 61.50 34.23
C GLU A 428 -19.76 61.78 35.35
N VAL A 429 -20.12 60.78 36.17
CA VAL A 429 -20.99 61.00 37.34
C VAL A 429 -20.31 61.92 38.36
N GLU A 430 -19.05 61.67 38.72
CA GLU A 430 -18.33 62.56 39.64
C GLU A 430 -18.14 63.97 39.04
N ARG A 431 -17.93 64.08 37.71
CA ARG A 431 -17.88 65.39 37.04
C ARG A 431 -19.21 66.13 37.12
N ARG A 432 -20.35 65.48 36.87
CA ARG A 432 -21.69 66.08 36.98
C ARG A 432 -21.97 66.54 38.40
N ARG A 433 -21.66 65.70 39.39
CA ARG A 433 -21.80 66.02 40.81
C ARG A 433 -20.93 67.21 41.22
N ALA A 434 -19.68 67.25 40.79
CA ALA A 434 -18.80 68.40 41.02
C ALA A 434 -19.27 69.69 40.32
N VAL A 435 -20.09 69.61 39.27
CA VAL A 435 -20.76 70.77 38.67
C VAL A 435 -21.98 71.20 39.50
N ASP A 436 -22.81 70.26 39.95
CA ASP A 436 -23.95 70.56 40.84
C ASP A 436 -23.48 71.19 42.17
N ASP A 437 -22.47 70.63 42.83
CA ASP A 437 -21.86 71.21 44.03
C ASP A 437 -21.35 72.64 43.81
N ARG A 438 -20.82 72.95 42.61
CA ARG A 438 -20.41 74.32 42.23
C ARG A 438 -21.62 75.22 42.03
N VAL A 439 -22.68 74.77 41.35
CA VAL A 439 -23.92 75.52 41.14
C VAL A 439 -24.59 75.82 42.48
N LYS A 440 -24.78 74.80 43.34
CA LYS A 440 -25.26 74.94 44.72
C LYS A 440 -24.39 75.91 45.52
N SER A 441 -23.06 75.85 45.40
CA SER A 441 -22.18 76.81 46.09
C SER A 441 -22.26 78.24 45.53
N ILE A 442 -22.54 78.44 44.24
CA ILE A 442 -22.75 79.77 43.65
C ILE A 442 -24.08 80.34 44.17
N TRP A 443 -25.17 79.57 44.12
CA TRP A 443 -26.47 79.99 44.64
C TRP A 443 -26.45 80.29 46.14
N ARG A 444 -25.76 79.47 46.95
CA ARG A 444 -25.56 79.75 48.38
C ARG A 444 -24.83 81.08 48.60
N LYS A 445 -23.74 81.35 47.86
CA LYS A 445 -23.02 82.64 47.94
C LYS A 445 -23.87 83.82 47.46
N ALA A 446 -24.72 83.61 46.46
CA ALA A 446 -25.67 84.63 45.99
C ALA A 446 -26.73 84.94 47.06
N GLN A 447 -27.32 83.91 47.69
CA GLN A 447 -28.26 84.06 48.81
C GLN A 447 -27.59 84.78 49.99
N GLU A 448 -26.39 84.35 50.42
CA GLU A 448 -25.61 85.02 51.47
C GLU A 448 -25.35 86.51 51.16
N ASN A 449 -25.20 86.89 49.90
CA ASN A 449 -25.01 88.29 49.49
C ASN A 449 -26.33 89.07 49.45
N VAL A 450 -27.43 88.45 49.03
CA VAL A 450 -28.78 89.04 49.09
C VAL A 450 -29.20 89.28 50.54
N ASP A 451 -28.97 88.29 51.41
CA ASP A 451 -29.31 88.38 52.84
C ASP A 451 -28.51 89.53 53.50
N LYS A 452 -27.21 89.68 53.22
CA LYS A 452 -26.39 90.83 53.67
C LYS A 452 -26.93 92.18 53.20
N LEU A 453 -27.42 92.28 51.96
CA LEU A 453 -28.01 93.52 51.44
C LEU A 453 -29.34 93.83 52.14
N LEU A 454 -30.17 92.82 52.40
CA LEU A 454 -31.44 92.99 53.12
C LEU A 454 -31.24 93.34 54.60
N ASP A 455 -30.21 92.80 55.25
CA ASP A 455 -29.85 93.17 56.62
C ASP A 455 -29.23 94.58 56.70
N ALA A 456 -28.45 95.00 55.69
CA ALA A 456 -27.94 96.37 55.59
C ALA A 456 -29.05 97.41 55.31
N ASP A 457 -30.01 97.08 54.45
CA ASP A 457 -31.24 97.87 54.24
C ASP A 457 -32.08 97.94 55.53
N ARG A 458 -32.27 96.82 56.23
CA ARG A 458 -32.96 96.79 57.54
C ARG A 458 -32.26 97.68 58.56
N ALA A 459 -30.94 97.61 58.68
CA ALA A 459 -30.16 98.46 59.59
C ALA A 459 -30.29 99.95 59.21
N SER A 460 -30.23 100.28 57.91
CA SER A 460 -30.38 101.66 57.42
C SER A 460 -31.78 102.22 57.68
N ARG A 461 -32.83 101.40 57.50
CA ARG A 461 -34.22 101.76 57.86
C ARG A 461 -34.41 101.93 59.35
N GLU A 462 -33.74 101.12 60.18
CA GLU A 462 -33.75 101.26 61.63
C GLU A 462 -33.12 102.60 62.05
N THR A 463 -31.93 102.93 61.54
CA THR A 463 -31.28 104.22 61.80
C THR A 463 -32.14 105.40 61.33
N PHE A 464 -32.67 105.36 60.10
CA PHE A 464 -33.58 106.39 59.60
C PHE A 464 -34.84 106.55 60.49
N ARG A 465 -35.39 105.44 61.00
CA ARG A 465 -36.52 105.47 61.92
C ARG A 465 -36.15 106.05 63.29
N GLN A 466 -34.94 105.81 63.79
CA GLN A 466 -34.45 106.42 65.03
C GLN A 466 -34.21 107.93 64.87
N ASP A 467 -33.65 108.36 63.73
CA ASP A 467 -33.30 109.76 63.48
C ASP A 467 -34.52 110.66 63.19
N VAL A 468 -35.53 110.14 62.47
CA VAL A 468 -36.64 110.95 61.91
C VAL A 468 -38.05 110.45 62.32
N GLY A 469 -38.15 109.27 62.94
CA GLY A 469 -39.44 108.60 63.18
C GLY A 469 -40.38 109.33 64.14
N GLU A 470 -39.87 110.10 65.11
CA GLU A 470 -40.70 110.91 66.01
C GLU A 470 -41.42 112.07 65.28
N TYR A 471 -40.96 112.45 64.09
CA TYR A 471 -41.47 113.56 63.30
C TYR A 471 -42.29 113.13 62.07
N LEU A 472 -42.38 111.82 61.78
CA LEU A 472 -43.17 111.29 60.67
C LEU A 472 -44.45 110.59 61.17
N PRO A 473 -45.65 111.08 60.79
CA PRO A 473 -46.89 110.36 61.01
C PRO A 473 -46.88 108.96 60.34
N THR A 474 -47.32 107.95 61.08
CA THR A 474 -47.25 106.53 60.70
C THR A 474 -48.08 106.17 59.47
N ASP A 475 -49.05 107.02 59.13
CA ASP A 475 -49.98 106.92 58.01
C ASP A 475 -49.44 107.54 56.70
N LEU A 476 -48.34 108.30 56.75
CA LEU A 476 -47.74 108.93 55.56
C LEU A 476 -47.27 107.90 54.51
N TRP A 477 -46.78 106.74 54.96
CA TRP A 477 -46.42 105.63 54.07
C TRP A 477 -46.50 104.28 54.79
N ALA A 478 -47.50 103.46 54.43
CA ALA A 478 -47.69 102.12 55.00
C ALA A 478 -46.48 101.18 54.80
N GLY A 479 -45.61 101.43 53.81
CA GLY A 479 -44.38 100.67 53.60
C GLY A 479 -43.30 100.89 54.67
N MET A 480 -43.41 101.94 55.50
CA MET A 480 -42.44 102.26 56.56
C MET A 480 -42.36 101.17 57.64
N GLN A 481 -43.45 100.42 57.87
CA GLN A 481 -43.49 99.28 58.79
C GLN A 481 -43.43 97.91 58.08
N GLY A 482 -43.40 97.89 56.75
CA GLY A 482 -43.40 96.65 55.97
C GLY A 482 -42.09 95.88 56.09
N SER A 483 -42.18 94.58 56.38
CA SER A 483 -41.01 93.69 56.27
C SER A 483 -40.52 93.62 54.82
N THR A 484 -39.20 93.50 54.66
CA THR A 484 -38.60 93.32 53.33
C THR A 484 -39.06 92.00 52.71
N LYS A 485 -39.30 92.00 51.40
CA LYS A 485 -39.63 90.76 50.67
C LYS A 485 -38.47 89.79 50.79
N LYS A 486 -38.72 88.60 51.35
CA LYS A 486 -37.75 87.51 51.36
C LYS A 486 -37.66 86.92 49.95
N TRP A 487 -36.44 86.79 49.45
CA TRP A 487 -36.15 86.09 48.21
C TRP A 487 -35.47 84.77 48.54
N THR A 488 -35.91 83.70 47.90
CA THR A 488 -35.36 82.34 48.05
C THR A 488 -35.31 81.69 46.68
N VAL A 489 -34.19 81.05 46.37
CA VAL A 489 -34.05 80.23 45.15
C VAL A 489 -34.33 78.78 45.52
N VAL A 490 -35.22 78.14 44.76
CA VAL A 490 -35.54 76.70 44.86
C VAL A 490 -35.16 76.08 43.51
N PRO A 491 -34.52 74.89 43.45
CA PRO A 491 -34.29 74.19 42.19
C PRO A 491 -35.61 73.88 41.48
N ASP A 492 -35.65 74.08 40.17
CA ASP A 492 -36.82 73.75 39.37
C ASP A 492 -36.82 72.25 39.04
N GLY A 493 -37.92 71.56 39.36
CA GLY A 493 -38.07 70.12 39.11
C GLY A 493 -37.82 69.17 40.29
N GLU A 494 -37.81 69.63 41.55
CA GLU A 494 -37.83 68.75 42.74
C GLU A 494 -39.18 68.00 42.89
N GLY A 495 -39.44 67.05 41.99
CA GLY A 495 -40.36 65.94 42.21
C GLY A 495 -39.67 64.79 42.98
N GLU A 496 -40.45 63.82 43.46
CA GLU A 496 -40.01 62.77 44.40
C GLU A 496 -38.91 61.80 43.88
N ASP A 497 -38.42 61.98 42.64
CA ASP A 497 -37.46 61.12 41.94
C ASP A 497 -36.05 61.75 41.74
N ASP A 498 -35.67 62.82 42.46
CA ASP A 498 -34.26 63.29 42.43
C ASP A 498 -33.35 62.33 43.21
N VAL A 499 -33.00 61.21 42.58
CA VAL A 499 -32.04 60.22 43.06
C VAL A 499 -30.62 60.83 42.97
N GLN A 500 -30.33 61.79 43.86
CA GLN A 500 -28.96 62.11 44.26
C GLN A 500 -28.43 60.95 45.09
N GLY A 501 -28.12 59.86 44.39
CA GLY A 501 -27.53 58.66 44.96
C GLY A 501 -26.27 58.99 45.77
N PRO A 502 -25.94 58.15 46.77
CA PRO A 502 -24.86 58.43 47.70
C PRO A 502 -23.52 58.68 46.99
N ALA A 503 -22.66 59.48 47.63
CA ALA A 503 -21.36 59.85 47.09
C ALA A 503 -20.54 58.64 46.61
N LEU A 504 -20.07 58.68 45.36
CA LEU A 504 -19.02 57.75 44.91
C LEU A 504 -17.80 57.87 45.82
N ARG A 505 -17.21 56.73 46.19
CA ARG A 505 -16.00 56.70 47.03
C ARG A 505 -14.82 57.22 46.22
N LYS A 506 -14.02 58.12 46.79
CA LYS A 506 -12.83 58.68 46.11
C LYS A 506 -11.89 57.61 45.54
N SER A 507 -11.70 56.51 46.27
CA SER A 507 -10.90 55.36 45.84
C SER A 507 -11.41 54.71 44.54
N VAL A 508 -12.71 54.72 44.29
CA VAL A 508 -13.33 54.18 43.07
C VAL A 508 -13.07 55.10 41.89
N VAL A 509 -13.24 56.41 42.09
CA VAL A 509 -12.96 57.44 41.07
C VAL A 509 -11.48 57.44 40.69
N GLU A 510 -10.58 57.36 41.69
CA GLU A 510 -9.13 57.26 41.46
C GLU A 510 -8.75 55.96 40.74
N ALA A 511 -9.33 54.82 41.12
CA ALA A 511 -9.08 53.54 40.45
C ALA A 511 -9.59 53.52 38.99
N ALA A 512 -10.78 54.05 38.71
CA ALA A 512 -11.30 54.19 37.34
C ALA A 512 -10.40 55.10 36.48
N ARG A 513 -9.93 56.22 37.06
CA ARG A 513 -8.98 57.12 36.39
C ARG A 513 -7.64 56.44 36.11
N GLU A 514 -7.15 55.63 37.03
CA GLU A 514 -5.90 54.89 36.84
C GLU A 514 -6.04 53.79 35.77
N ARG A 515 -7.17 53.07 35.75
CA ARG A 515 -7.46 52.05 34.73
C ARG A 515 -7.53 52.66 33.33
N LEU A 516 -8.33 53.71 33.13
CA LEU A 516 -8.37 54.46 31.86
C LEU A 516 -6.98 54.93 31.45
N GLY A 517 -6.25 55.59 32.35
CA GLY A 517 -4.87 56.03 32.09
C GLY A 517 -3.87 54.90 31.87
N ARG A 518 -4.18 53.62 32.17
CA ARG A 518 -3.37 52.45 31.79
C ARG A 518 -3.76 51.93 30.40
N VAL A 519 -5.04 52.03 30.00
CA VAL A 519 -5.53 51.67 28.66
C VAL A 519 -4.99 52.64 27.61
N GLU A 520 -5.05 53.94 27.87
CA GLU A 520 -4.49 55.00 27.00
C GLU A 520 -2.96 54.92 26.80
N ARG A 521 -2.25 54.18 27.66
CA ARG A 521 -0.79 53.92 27.54
C ARG A 521 -0.46 52.57 26.90
N ARG A 522 -1.47 51.78 26.53
CA ARG A 522 -1.33 50.46 25.88
C ARG A 522 -1.78 50.47 24.41
N GLN A 523 -2.54 51.49 24.01
CA GLN A 523 -2.78 51.87 22.61
C GLN A 523 -1.63 52.74 22.09
#